data_AF-A0A951PZ64-F1
#
_entry.id   AF-A0A951PZ64-F1
#
_cell.length_a   1.000
_cell.length_b   1.000
_cell.length_c   1.000
_cell.angle_alpha   90.00
_cell.angle_beta   90.00
_cell.angle_gamma   90.00
#
_symmetry.space_group_name_H-M   'P 1'
#
loop_
_entity.id
_entity.type
_entity.pdbx_description
1 polymer ?
#
loop_
_entity_poly.entity_id
_entity_poly.type
_entity_poly.pdbx_seq_one_letter_code
_entity_poly.pdbx_strand_id
1 'polypeptide(L)'
;MMLLQQSRKILMSFILILVLTITTACGGSNVAQLDRTTNPPVVGRDVNYRQLDRQLEQGNTAAGQNFGQWVVQTSKGLIKDAYVRDNNKLGVVISQQVRPNEVRPLAKSLVQGFRKNFPNQDLTVLIYAPDKKLIVTAKYDTQTSQINYT
;
A
#
# COMPACT_ATOMS: atom_id res chain seq x y z
N MET A 1 48.53 -3.42 38.23
CA MET A 1 47.11 -3.11 37.88
C MET A 1 46.95 -3.19 36.37
N MET A 2 46.45 -4.29 35.80
CA MET A 2 45.97 -4.36 34.40
C MET A 2 45.32 -5.73 34.08
N LEU A 3 44.28 -6.12 34.83
CA LEU A 3 43.54 -7.38 34.61
C LEU A 3 42.01 -7.19 34.59
N LEU A 4 41.52 -6.01 34.24
CA LEU A 4 40.07 -5.67 34.31
C LEU A 4 39.49 -5.02 33.04
N GLN A 5 40.13 -5.16 31.87
CA GLN A 5 39.60 -4.59 30.62
C GLN A 5 39.26 -5.60 29.51
N GLN A 6 39.49 -6.90 29.71
CA GLN A 6 39.19 -7.93 28.71
C GLN A 6 37.88 -8.71 28.93
N SER A 7 37.06 -8.33 29.92
CA SER A 7 35.79 -9.02 30.22
C SER A 7 34.59 -8.59 29.34
N ARG A 8 34.74 -7.59 28.47
CA ARG A 8 33.63 -7.01 27.69
C ARG A 8 33.38 -7.65 26.31
N LYS A 9 34.25 -8.53 25.82
CA LYS A 9 34.13 -9.12 24.46
C LYS A 9 33.60 -10.55 24.41
N ILE A 10 33.46 -11.24 25.55
CA ILE A 10 33.01 -12.64 25.58
C ILE A 10 31.48 -12.74 25.76
N LEU A 11 30.81 -11.68 26.22
CA LEU A 11 29.36 -11.71 26.47
C LEU A 11 28.49 -11.73 25.20
N MET A 12 29.03 -11.35 24.04
CA MET A 12 28.23 -11.21 22.81
C MET A 12 28.00 -12.52 22.05
N SER A 13 28.67 -13.62 22.43
CA SER A 13 28.46 -14.93 21.77
C SER A 13 27.37 -15.80 22.43
N PHE A 14 26.92 -15.46 23.64
CA PHE A 14 25.95 -16.27 24.38
C PHE A 14 24.48 -15.98 24.03
N ILE A 15 24.19 -14.88 23.32
CA ILE A 15 22.81 -14.53 22.92
C ILE A 15 22.33 -15.35 21.71
N LEU A 16 23.24 -15.83 20.87
CA LEU A 16 22.90 -16.58 19.65
C LEU A 16 22.50 -18.05 19.90
N ILE A 17 22.77 -18.59 21.10
CA ILE A 17 22.42 -19.98 21.47
C ILE A 17 21.05 -20.06 22.18
N LEU A 18 20.50 -18.94 22.68
CA LEU A 18 19.20 -18.91 23.37
C LEU A 18 17.99 -18.88 22.41
N VAL A 19 18.21 -18.93 21.09
CA VAL A 19 17.14 -18.84 20.08
C VAL A 19 16.55 -20.22 19.70
N LEU A 20 17.03 -21.34 20.29
CA LEU A 20 16.68 -22.68 19.77
C LEU A 20 15.92 -23.65 20.71
N THR A 21 15.37 -23.23 21.85
CA THR A 21 14.77 -24.19 22.82
C THR A 21 13.33 -23.90 23.28
N ILE A 22 12.46 -23.32 22.43
CA ILE A 22 11.01 -23.31 22.73
C ILE A 22 10.23 -23.95 21.58
N THR A 23 10.37 -25.26 21.44
CA THR A 23 9.42 -26.10 20.72
C THR A 23 8.28 -26.54 21.65
N THR A 24 7.05 -26.40 21.12
CA THR A 24 5.87 -27.26 21.33
C THR A 24 5.35 -27.50 22.76
N ALA A 25 4.16 -26.95 23.02
CA ALA A 25 3.16 -27.62 23.87
C ALA A 25 1.79 -27.59 23.16
N CYS A 26 1.39 -28.73 22.62
CA CYS A 26 -0.01 -29.07 22.41
C CYS A 26 -0.63 -29.49 23.75
N GLY A 27 -1.86 -29.03 24.03
CA GLY A 27 -2.73 -29.48 25.14
C GLY A 27 -3.91 -28.51 25.24
N GLY A 28 -5.11 -28.83 24.74
CA GLY A 28 -6.17 -29.56 25.46
C GLY A 28 -6.96 -28.58 26.34
N SER A 29 -8.29 -28.44 26.35
CA SER A 29 -9.40 -29.29 25.95
C SER A 29 -10.71 -28.47 25.92
N ASN A 30 -11.59 -28.84 24.99
CA ASN A 30 -13.06 -28.98 25.05
C ASN A 30 -13.94 -28.15 26.03
N VAL A 31 -14.95 -27.52 25.40
CA VAL A 31 -16.38 -27.39 25.76
C VAL A 31 -16.79 -26.76 27.11
N ALA A 32 -17.22 -25.51 27.03
CA ALA A 32 -18.33 -25.00 27.84
C ALA A 32 -19.43 -24.51 26.88
N GLN A 33 -20.38 -25.41 26.64
CA GLN A 33 -21.68 -25.14 26.03
C GLN A 33 -22.48 -24.20 26.94
N LEU A 34 -23.05 -23.14 26.37
CA LEU A 34 -24.24 -22.50 26.91
C LEU A 34 -25.09 -21.98 25.75
N ASP A 35 -26.00 -22.85 25.35
CA ASP A 35 -27.36 -22.57 24.89
C ASP A 35 -27.73 -21.13 24.52
N ARG A 36 -27.99 -20.89 23.23
CA ARG A 36 -29.33 -20.48 22.79
C ARG A 36 -29.51 -20.76 21.29
N THR A 37 -30.23 -21.83 21.01
CA THR A 37 -30.82 -22.14 19.70
C THR A 37 -31.90 -21.11 19.36
N THR A 38 -31.67 -20.29 18.33
CA THR A 38 -32.72 -19.75 17.44
C THR A 38 -32.05 -19.25 16.16
N ASN A 39 -32.25 -20.01 15.07
CA ASN A 39 -32.06 -19.68 13.65
C ASN A 39 -30.63 -19.36 13.17
N PRO A 40 -30.08 -20.09 12.18
CA PRO A 40 -28.89 -19.61 11.47
C PRO A 40 -29.28 -18.48 10.51
N PRO A 41 -28.75 -17.25 10.63
CA PRO A 41 -28.67 -16.38 9.48
C PRO A 41 -27.54 -16.92 8.60
N VAL A 42 -27.88 -17.24 7.36
CA VAL A 42 -26.94 -17.30 6.25
C VAL A 42 -26.15 -15.98 6.24
N VAL A 43 -24.91 -16.00 6.71
CA VAL A 43 -23.95 -14.90 6.52
C VAL A 43 -22.75 -15.47 5.79
N GLY A 44 -22.95 -15.63 4.48
CA GLY A 44 -21.88 -15.82 3.54
C GLY A 44 -21.16 -14.50 3.27
N ARG A 45 -19.86 -14.61 2.95
CA ARG A 45 -19.14 -13.73 2.01
C ARG A 45 -18.86 -12.25 2.35
N ASP A 46 -19.00 -11.78 3.59
CA ASP A 46 -18.72 -10.34 3.85
C ASP A 46 -17.36 -10.01 4.50
N VAL A 47 -16.50 -11.00 4.77
CA VAL A 47 -15.18 -10.74 5.39
C VAL A 47 -14.02 -10.55 4.40
N ASN A 48 -14.19 -10.84 3.11
CA ASN A 48 -13.06 -10.78 2.16
C ASN A 48 -13.09 -9.61 1.16
N TYR A 49 -14.24 -8.98 0.90
CA TYR A 49 -14.27 -7.86 -0.07
C TYR A 49 -13.66 -6.57 0.49
N ARG A 50 -13.92 -6.21 1.76
CA ARG A 50 -13.31 -5.02 2.39
C ARG A 50 -11.84 -5.19 2.76
N GLN A 51 -11.37 -6.43 2.93
CA GLN A 51 -9.95 -6.74 3.14
C GLN A 51 -9.19 -6.77 1.81
N LEU A 52 -9.80 -7.33 0.76
CA LEU A 52 -9.25 -7.27 -0.59
C LEU A 52 -9.26 -5.85 -1.15
N ASP A 53 -10.32 -5.05 -0.95
CA ASP A 53 -10.35 -3.62 -1.30
C ASP A 53 -9.23 -2.86 -0.59
N ARG A 54 -8.97 -3.11 0.69
CA ARG A 54 -7.83 -2.49 1.39
C ARG A 54 -6.47 -2.94 0.84
N GLN A 55 -6.33 -4.19 0.39
CA GLN A 55 -5.12 -4.66 -0.30
C GLN A 55 -4.99 -4.11 -1.73
N LEU A 56 -6.10 -3.74 -2.38
CA LEU A 56 -6.13 -3.06 -3.68
C LEU A 56 -5.87 -1.54 -3.54
N GLU A 57 -6.24 -0.95 -2.41
CA GLU A 57 -6.05 0.46 -2.07
C GLU A 57 -4.64 0.77 -1.54
N GLN A 58 -3.84 -0.23 -1.15
CA GLN A 58 -2.44 -0.04 -0.75
C GLN A 58 -1.49 -0.43 -1.87
N GLY A 59 -0.46 0.40 -2.10
CA GLY A 59 0.55 0.07 -3.08
C GLY A 59 1.20 -1.27 -2.79
N ASN A 60 1.40 -2.11 -3.81
CA ASN A 60 1.89 -3.49 -3.62
C ASN A 60 3.41 -3.57 -3.41
N THR A 61 4.11 -2.44 -3.46
CA THR A 61 5.55 -2.32 -3.20
C THR A 61 5.81 -1.16 -2.23
N ALA A 62 6.93 -1.22 -1.49
CA ALA A 62 7.34 -0.14 -0.59
C ALA A 62 7.55 1.19 -1.35
N ALA A 63 8.16 1.15 -2.54
CA ALA A 63 8.34 2.32 -3.38
C ALA A 63 6.99 2.92 -3.81
N GLY A 64 6.03 2.06 -4.17
CA GLY A 64 4.68 2.47 -4.56
C GLY A 64 3.90 3.11 -3.41
N GLN A 65 4.00 2.56 -2.20
CA GLN A 65 3.38 3.13 -1.00
C GLN A 65 3.96 4.50 -0.67
N ASN A 66 5.29 4.63 -0.66
CA ASN A 66 5.98 5.89 -0.40
C ASN A 66 5.59 6.96 -1.43
N PHE A 67 5.52 6.60 -2.70
CA PHE A 67 5.11 7.53 -3.75
C PHE A 67 3.63 7.93 -3.62
N GLY A 68 2.73 6.99 -3.35
CA GLY A 68 1.30 7.29 -3.12
C GLY A 68 1.11 8.27 -1.96
N GLN A 69 1.77 8.03 -0.82
CA GLN A 69 1.76 8.95 0.33
C GLN A 69 2.32 10.32 -0.03
N TRP A 70 3.46 10.35 -0.73
CA TRP A 70 4.08 11.60 -1.19
C TRP A 70 3.15 12.41 -2.11
N VAL A 71 2.43 11.74 -3.02
CA VAL A 71 1.45 12.38 -3.91
C VAL A 71 0.33 13.05 -3.10
N VAL A 72 -0.27 12.33 -2.14
CA VAL A 72 -1.33 12.89 -1.30
C VAL A 72 -0.81 14.11 -0.51
N GLN A 73 0.33 13.98 0.16
CA GLN A 73 0.94 15.05 0.95
C GLN A 73 1.29 16.29 0.11
N THR A 74 1.92 16.07 -1.05
CA THR A 74 2.39 17.17 -1.92
C THR A 74 1.25 17.87 -2.65
N SER A 75 0.13 17.19 -2.87
CA SER A 75 -1.04 17.74 -3.56
C SER A 75 -1.78 18.84 -2.80
N LYS A 76 -1.44 19.10 -1.53
CA LYS A 76 -2.06 20.12 -0.68
C LYS A 76 -3.60 20.04 -0.63
N GLY A 77 -4.16 18.82 -0.65
CA GLY A 77 -5.59 18.56 -0.55
C GLY A 77 -6.33 18.44 -1.89
N LEU A 78 -5.64 18.61 -3.03
CA LEU A 78 -6.20 18.34 -4.35
C LEU A 78 -6.40 16.84 -4.60
N ILE A 79 -5.58 16.00 -3.97
CA ILE A 79 -5.68 14.54 -4.04
C ILE A 79 -6.07 14.03 -2.66
N LYS A 80 -7.14 13.23 -2.62
CA LYS A 80 -7.66 12.60 -1.40
C LYS A 80 -6.98 11.28 -1.10
N ASP A 81 -6.68 10.52 -2.15
CA ASP A 81 -6.05 9.22 -2.03
C ASP A 81 -5.19 8.94 -3.25
N ALA A 82 -4.10 8.19 -3.06
CA ALA A 82 -3.25 7.73 -4.14
C ALA A 82 -2.55 6.41 -3.79
N TYR A 83 -2.54 5.51 -4.76
CA TYR A 83 -1.93 4.19 -4.62
C TYR A 83 -1.18 3.82 -5.90
N VAL A 84 -0.04 3.15 -5.74
CA VAL A 84 0.76 2.66 -6.88
C VAL A 84 0.78 1.15 -6.89
N ARG A 85 0.41 0.57 -8.03
CA ARG A 85 0.46 -0.86 -8.27
C ARG A 85 1.50 -1.20 -9.33
N ASP A 86 2.19 -2.31 -9.11
CA ASP A 86 3.15 -2.93 -10.04
C ASP A 86 4.29 -1.99 -10.45
N ASN A 87 4.54 -0.94 -9.67
CA ASN A 87 5.48 0.14 -9.97
C ASN A 87 5.21 0.91 -11.28
N ASN A 88 4.08 0.70 -11.94
CA ASN A 88 3.77 1.31 -13.23
C ASN A 88 2.34 1.85 -13.38
N LYS A 89 1.47 1.61 -12.39
CA LYS A 89 0.09 2.11 -12.35
C LYS A 89 -0.13 2.94 -11.11
N LEU A 90 -0.47 4.22 -11.28
CA LEU A 90 -0.83 5.14 -10.20
C LEU A 90 -2.35 5.38 -10.26
N GLY A 91 -3.07 4.97 -9.23
CA GLY A 91 -4.45 5.40 -9.01
C GLY A 91 -4.50 6.65 -8.13
N VAL A 92 -5.32 7.63 -8.50
CA VAL A 92 -5.46 8.91 -7.80
C VAL A 92 -6.93 9.27 -7.67
N VAL A 93 -7.40 9.57 -6.46
CA VAL A 93 -8.73 10.11 -6.21
C VAL A 93 -8.61 11.61 -5.97
N ILE A 94 -9.21 12.44 -6.83
CA ILE A 94 -9.17 13.90 -6.68
C ILE A 94 -10.22 14.38 -5.67
N SER A 95 -9.98 15.56 -5.08
CA SER A 95 -10.96 16.26 -4.27
C SER A 95 -11.93 17.07 -5.13
N GLN A 96 -13.03 17.52 -4.51
CA GLN A 96 -14.00 18.42 -5.15
C GLN A 96 -13.42 19.80 -5.50
N GLN A 97 -12.18 20.10 -5.06
CA GLN A 97 -11.51 21.38 -5.36
C GLN A 97 -10.92 21.39 -6.78
N VAL A 98 -10.66 20.23 -7.38
CA VAL A 98 -10.10 20.12 -8.73
C VAL A 98 -11.21 20.34 -9.75
N ARG A 99 -11.07 21.36 -10.60
CA ARG A 99 -12.05 21.66 -11.64
C ARG A 99 -11.88 20.72 -12.84
N PRO A 100 -12.95 20.43 -13.61
CA PRO A 100 -12.86 19.53 -14.77
C PRO A 100 -11.78 19.90 -15.79
N ASN A 101 -11.56 21.20 -16.03
CA ASN A 101 -10.52 21.71 -16.93
C ASN A 101 -9.09 21.58 -16.37
N GLU A 102 -8.93 21.37 -15.06
CA GLU A 102 -7.64 21.20 -14.38
C GLU A 102 -7.20 19.74 -14.30
N VAL A 103 -8.10 18.78 -14.54
CA VAL A 103 -7.81 17.35 -14.44
C VAL A 103 -6.69 16.93 -15.40
N ARG A 104 -6.70 17.41 -16.65
CA ARG A 104 -5.66 17.08 -17.63
C ARG A 104 -4.28 17.68 -17.27
N PRO A 105 -4.16 18.97 -16.92
CA PRO A 105 -2.92 19.52 -16.36
C PRO A 105 -2.43 18.77 -15.13
N LEU A 106 -3.31 18.41 -14.21
CA LEU A 106 -2.98 17.61 -13.02
C LEU A 106 -2.44 16.23 -13.42
N ALA A 107 -3.11 15.54 -14.35
CA ALA A 107 -2.68 14.25 -14.88
C ALA A 107 -1.27 14.32 -15.47
N LYS A 108 -0.98 15.36 -16.26
CA LYS A 108 0.35 15.58 -16.83
C LYS A 108 1.42 15.71 -15.74
N SER A 109 1.16 16.52 -14.73
CA SER A 109 2.09 16.71 -13.59
C SER A 109 2.30 15.42 -12.81
N LEU A 110 1.25 14.63 -12.60
CA LEU A 110 1.32 13.32 -11.93
C LEU A 110 2.17 12.33 -12.73
N VAL A 111 1.95 12.22 -14.04
CA VAL A 111 2.77 11.38 -14.92
C VAL A 111 4.23 11.78 -14.85
N GLN A 112 4.53 13.08 -14.89
CA GLN A 112 5.90 13.59 -14.81
C GLN A 112 6.57 13.25 -13.47
N GLY A 113 5.85 13.39 -12.35
CA GLY A 113 6.34 13.00 -11.03
C GLY A 113 6.52 11.49 -10.90
N PHE A 114 5.60 10.71 -11.47
CA PHE A 114 5.61 9.25 -11.45
C PHE A 114 6.81 8.71 -12.24
N ARG A 115 7.08 9.29 -13.42
CA ARG A 115 8.26 8.94 -14.24
C ARG A 115 9.58 9.17 -13.55
N LYS A 116 9.69 10.19 -12.68
CA LYS A 116 10.92 10.43 -11.92
C LYS A 116 11.20 9.33 -10.90
N ASN A 117 10.16 8.75 -10.31
CA ASN A 117 10.30 7.69 -9.30
C ASN A 117 10.36 6.30 -9.92
N PHE A 118 9.79 6.13 -11.12
CA PHE A 118 9.65 4.86 -11.81
C PHE A 118 10.10 4.99 -13.28
N PRO A 119 11.41 5.14 -13.54
CA PRO A 119 11.95 5.39 -14.88
C PRO A 119 11.97 4.14 -15.77
N ASN A 120 12.19 4.35 -17.07
CA ASN A 120 12.46 3.30 -18.07
C ASN A 120 11.35 2.26 -18.28
N GLN A 121 10.09 2.65 -18.04
CA GLN A 121 8.93 1.80 -18.30
C GLN A 121 7.71 2.65 -18.63
N ASP A 122 6.74 2.05 -19.30
CA ASP A 122 5.46 2.69 -19.59
C ASP A 122 4.67 2.85 -18.30
N LEU A 123 3.99 4.00 -18.18
CA LEU A 123 3.30 4.38 -16.95
C LEU A 123 1.83 4.67 -17.24
N THR A 124 0.97 4.28 -16.32
CA THR A 124 -0.45 4.57 -16.38
C THR A 124 -0.87 5.34 -15.12
N VAL A 125 -1.52 6.48 -15.30
CA VAL A 125 -2.16 7.25 -14.23
C VAL A 125 -3.67 7.19 -14.43
N LEU A 126 -4.37 6.65 -13.45
CA LEU A 126 -5.82 6.52 -13.39
C LEU A 126 -6.36 7.58 -12.44
N ILE A 127 -7.15 8.51 -12.95
CA ILE A 127 -7.72 9.58 -12.14
C ILE A 127 -9.20 9.30 -11.92
N TYR A 128 -9.56 9.22 -10.65
CA TYR A 128 -10.92 9.01 -10.18
C TYR A 128 -11.47 10.31 -9.61
N ALA A 129 -12.73 10.60 -9.91
CA ALA A 129 -13.52 11.65 -9.28
C ALA A 129 -13.72 11.38 -7.77
N PRO A 130 -14.23 12.35 -6.99
CA PRO A 130 -14.50 12.17 -5.56
C PRO A 130 -15.47 11.02 -5.26
N ASP A 131 -16.33 10.65 -6.21
CA ASP A 131 -17.25 9.50 -6.14
C ASP A 131 -16.60 8.16 -6.57
N LYS A 132 -15.27 8.13 -6.71
CA LYS A 132 -14.45 7.00 -7.17
C LYS A 132 -14.72 6.55 -8.62
N LYS A 133 -15.40 7.34 -9.46
CA LYS A 133 -15.52 7.03 -10.89
C LYS A 133 -14.27 7.43 -11.66
N LEU A 134 -13.76 6.55 -12.53
CA LEU A 134 -12.64 6.86 -13.41
C LEU A 134 -13.08 7.95 -14.41
N ILE A 135 -12.33 9.06 -14.46
CA ILE A 135 -12.64 10.21 -15.33
C ILE A 135 -11.56 10.49 -16.37
N VAL A 136 -10.31 10.13 -16.10
CA VAL A 136 -9.20 10.28 -17.05
C VAL A 136 -8.20 9.16 -16.84
N THR A 137 -7.76 8.56 -17.94
CA THR A 137 -6.57 7.70 -17.99
C THR A 137 -5.47 8.43 -18.74
N ALA A 138 -4.31 8.62 -18.12
CA ALA A 138 -3.12 9.14 -18.78
C ALA A 138 -2.07 8.03 -18.91
N LYS A 139 -1.70 7.68 -20.14
CA LYS A 139 -0.70 6.65 -20.45
C LYS A 139 0.54 7.31 -21.00
N TYR A 140 1.67 7.13 -20.31
CA TYR A 140 2.98 7.52 -20.80
C TYR A 140 3.62 6.36 -21.53
N ASP A 141 4.03 6.62 -22.76
CA ASP A 141 4.75 5.68 -23.61
C ASP A 141 6.24 6.09 -23.65
N THR A 142 7.10 5.18 -23.24
CA THR A 142 8.55 5.43 -23.16
C THR A 142 9.23 5.57 -24.51
N GLN A 143 8.71 4.92 -25.54
CA GLN A 143 9.30 4.89 -26.88
C GLN A 143 9.07 6.23 -27.59
N THR A 144 7.86 6.77 -27.46
CA THR A 144 7.44 8.02 -28.09
C THR A 144 7.63 9.23 -27.18
N SER A 145 7.82 9.03 -25.87
CA SER A 145 7.84 10.07 -24.85
C SER A 145 6.56 10.92 -24.80
N GLN A 146 5.43 10.36 -25.25
CA GLN A 146 4.14 11.05 -25.29
C GLN A 146 3.21 10.57 -24.17
N ILE A 147 2.26 11.45 -23.81
CA ILE A 147 1.18 11.13 -22.89
C ILE A 147 -0.12 11.07 -23.70
N ASN A 148 -0.73 9.89 -23.72
CA ASN A 148 -2.04 9.67 -24.32
C ASN A 148 -3.13 9.77 -23.25
N TYR A 149 -4.22 10.44 -23.58
CA TYR A 149 -5.36 10.63 -22.68
C TYR A 149 -6.57 9.88 -23.21
N THR A 150 -7.27 9.18 -22.31
CA THR A 150 -8.54 8.49 -22.60
C THR A 150 -9.54 8.81 -21.51
#